data_AF-A0A135U350-F1
#
_entry.id   AF-A0A135U350-F1
#
_cell.length_a   1.000
_cell.length_b   1.000
_cell.length_c   1.000
_cell.angle_alpha   90.00
_cell.angle_beta   90.00
_cell.angle_gamma   90.00
#
_symmetry.space_group_name_H-M   'P 1'
#
loop_
_entity.id
_entity.type
_entity.pdbx_description
1 polymer ?
#
loop_
_entity_poly.entity_id
_entity_poly.type
_entity_poly.pdbx_seq_one_letter_code
_entity_poly.pdbx_strand_id
1 'polypeptide(L)'
;MPSFFLSFVLAICLCWPCLAVYVAKDQFKSWYPEFGPTFEAIVEGNCPAEYERYLTIPRENAIIDWFTGDGNTNRLAQTVANCILGNTSEFIMSNMAAAAVV
;
A
#
# COMPACT_ATOMS: atom_id res chain seq x y z
N MET A 1 27.12 -36.53 -4.39
CA MET A 1 27.14 -35.06 -4.41
C MET A 1 25.91 -34.35 -5.04
N PRO A 2 24.73 -34.97 -5.30
CA PRO A 2 23.54 -34.21 -5.74
C PRO A 2 22.63 -33.75 -4.58
N SER A 3 22.77 -34.34 -3.39
CA SER A 3 21.90 -34.12 -2.23
C SER A 3 22.09 -32.76 -1.54
N PHE A 4 23.29 -32.17 -1.61
CA PHE A 4 23.55 -30.83 -1.06
C PHE A 4 22.92 -29.70 -1.91
N PHE A 5 22.87 -29.89 -3.23
CA PHE A 5 22.30 -28.92 -4.15
C PHE A 5 20.78 -28.80 -3.99
N LEU A 6 20.07 -29.92 -3.77
CA LEU A 6 18.63 -29.92 -3.58
C LEU A 6 18.19 -29.20 -2.29
N SER A 7 18.91 -29.36 -1.17
CA SER A 7 18.59 -28.64 0.08
C SER A 7 18.77 -27.13 -0.03
N PHE A 8 19.76 -26.67 -0.78
CA PHE A 8 20.02 -25.24 -0.96
C PHE A 8 18.90 -24.57 -1.77
N VAL A 9 18.42 -25.25 -2.82
CA VAL A 9 17.28 -24.80 -3.63
C VAL A 9 15.98 -24.78 -2.80
N LEU A 10 15.74 -25.80 -1.98
CA LEU A 10 14.54 -25.86 -1.13
C LEU A 10 14.51 -24.75 -0.08
N ALA A 11 15.66 -24.41 0.51
CA ALA A 11 15.78 -23.32 1.47
C ALA A 11 15.52 -21.94 0.83
N ILE A 12 15.95 -21.72 -0.41
CA ILE A 12 15.69 -20.47 -1.14
C ILE A 12 14.20 -20.36 -1.51
N CYS A 13 13.56 -21.45 -1.95
CA CYS A 13 12.13 -21.46 -2.26
C CYS A 13 11.24 -21.20 -1.03
N LEU A 14 11.63 -21.67 0.16
CA LEU A 14 10.89 -21.45 1.41
C LEU A 14 11.07 -20.04 2.00
N CYS A 15 12.14 -19.32 1.65
CA CYS A 15 12.37 -17.93 2.08
C CYS A 15 11.72 -16.88 1.16
N TRP A 16 11.34 -17.23 -0.07
CA TRP A 16 10.72 -16.32 -1.03
C TRP A 16 9.43 -15.63 -0.53
N PRO A 17 8.52 -16.29 0.22
CA PRO A 17 7.30 -15.64 0.69
C PRO A 17 7.55 -14.51 1.69
N CYS A 18 8.67 -14.55 2.41
CA CYS A 18 8.95 -13.61 3.50
C CYS A 18 9.33 -12.21 2.99
N LEU A 19 10.04 -12.13 1.86
CA LEU A 19 10.48 -10.87 1.28
C LEU A 19 9.34 -10.08 0.63
N ALA A 20 8.34 -10.76 0.07
CA ALA A 20 7.22 -10.12 -0.62
C ALA A 20 6.29 -9.32 0.31
N VAL A 21 6.21 -9.70 1.60
CA VAL A 21 5.37 -9.01 2.60
C VAL A 21 6.01 -7.70 3.06
N TYR A 22 7.34 -7.62 3.10
CA TYR A 22 8.06 -6.43 3.55
C TYR A 22 7.99 -5.27 2.53
N VAL A 23 8.08 -5.58 1.24
CA VAL A 23 8.18 -4.55 0.18
C VAL A 23 6.92 -3.68 0.07
N ALA A 24 5.73 -4.25 0.32
CA ALA A 24 4.47 -3.52 0.19
C ALA A 24 4.33 -2.35 1.19
N LYS A 25 4.89 -2.48 2.40
CA LYS A 25 4.80 -1.45 3.45
C LYS A 25 5.57 -0.16 3.11
N ASP A 26 6.60 -0.28 2.28
CA ASP A 26 7.52 0.79 1.90
C ASP A 26 7.14 1.52 0.60
N GLN A 27 6.05 1.12 -0.09
CA GLN A 27 5.68 1.69 -1.40
C GLN A 27 4.96 3.04 -1.33
N PHE A 28 4.70 3.57 -0.14
CA PHE A 28 4.08 4.87 0.10
C PHE A 28 5.10 5.84 0.70
N LYS A 29 6.24 6.08 0.01
CA LYS A 29 7.35 6.84 0.61
C LYS A 29 7.26 8.36 0.51
N SER A 30 6.52 8.91 -0.45
CA SER A 30 6.22 10.35 -0.50
C SER A 30 5.11 10.65 -1.49
N TRP A 31 4.18 11.50 -1.08
CA TRP A 31 3.24 12.13 -2.00
C TRP A 31 3.97 13.07 -2.97
N TYR A 32 3.28 13.44 -4.06
CA TYR A 32 3.74 14.52 -4.93
C TYR A 32 4.05 15.77 -4.10
N PRO A 33 5.21 16.42 -4.29
CA PRO A 33 5.65 17.50 -3.40
C PRO A 33 4.68 18.69 -3.36
N GLU A 34 3.89 18.92 -4.42
CA GLU A 34 2.87 19.97 -4.44
C GLU A 34 1.63 19.65 -3.59
N PHE A 35 1.27 18.37 -3.44
CA PHE A 35 0.07 17.93 -2.71
C PHE A 35 0.37 17.23 -1.39
N GLY A 36 1.64 16.91 -1.12
CA GLY A 36 2.07 16.17 0.06
C GLY A 36 1.61 16.78 1.38
N PRO A 37 1.81 18.08 1.63
CA PRO A 37 1.33 18.72 2.86
C PRO A 37 -0.20 18.64 3.02
N THR A 38 -0.95 18.67 1.92
CA THR A 38 -2.42 18.51 1.96
C THR A 38 -2.80 17.10 2.35
N PHE A 39 -2.16 16.08 1.78
CA PHE A 39 -2.44 14.69 2.13
C PHE A 39 -2.00 14.34 3.55
N GLU A 40 -0.87 14.88 4.02
CA GLU A 40 -0.44 14.76 5.42
C GLU A 40 -1.49 15.35 6.37
N ALA A 41 -1.95 16.58 6.09
CA ALA A 41 -3.00 17.21 6.88
C ALA A 41 -4.32 16.42 6.88
N ILE A 42 -4.70 15.82 5.75
CA ILE A 42 -5.89 14.96 5.65
C ILE A 42 -5.70 13.68 6.46
N VAL A 43 -4.51 13.06 6.41
CA VAL A 43 -4.23 11.86 7.20
C VAL A 43 -4.31 12.16 8.69
N GLU A 44 -3.73 13.27 9.13
CA GLU A 44 -3.73 13.67 10.55
C GLU A 44 -5.11 14.13 11.04
N GLY A 45 -5.86 14.86 10.21
CA GLY A 45 -7.12 15.49 10.60
C GLY A 45 -8.37 14.64 10.35
N ASN A 46 -8.39 13.86 9.27
CA ASN A 46 -9.59 13.20 8.76
C ASN A 46 -9.46 11.68 8.72
N CYS A 47 -8.25 11.13 8.54
CA CYS A 47 -8.02 9.69 8.36
C CYS A 47 -7.09 9.02 9.40
N PRO A 48 -7.06 9.43 10.69
CA PRO A 48 -6.08 8.89 11.64
C PRO A 48 -6.33 7.42 11.96
N ALA A 49 -7.60 6.98 12.01
CA ALA A 49 -7.95 5.60 12.34
C ALA A 49 -7.60 4.63 11.20
N GLU A 50 -7.81 5.06 9.96
CA GLU A 50 -7.47 4.33 8.75
C GLU A 50 -5.95 4.19 8.61
N TYR A 51 -5.22 5.26 8.93
CA TYR A 51 -3.77 5.25 8.95
C TYR A 51 -3.20 4.36 10.07
N GLU A 52 -3.79 4.40 11.27
CA GLU A 52 -3.41 3.49 12.35
C GLU A 52 -3.65 2.02 11.96
N ARG A 53 -4.79 1.72 11.33
CA ARG A 53 -5.07 0.37 10.81
C ARG A 53 -4.04 -0.06 9.79
N TYR A 54 -3.68 0.80 8.84
CA TYR A 54 -2.62 0.52 7.86
C TYR A 54 -1.30 0.11 8.54
N LEU A 55 -0.95 0.74 9.67
CA LEU A 55 0.30 0.46 10.39
C LEU A 55 0.25 -0.80 11.27
N THR A 56 -0.92 -1.14 11.80
CA THR A 56 -1.07 -2.10 12.91
C THR A 56 -1.66 -3.43 12.51
N ILE A 57 -2.54 -3.49 11.50
CA ILE A 57 -3.23 -4.73 11.16
C ILE A 57 -2.33 -5.64 10.29
N PRO A 58 -2.35 -6.96 10.54
CA PRO A 58 -1.77 -7.92 9.60
C PRO A 58 -2.48 -7.85 8.25
N ARG A 59 -1.73 -8.01 7.15
CA ARG A 59 -2.25 -8.00 5.78
C ARG A 59 -3.38 -9.02 5.59
N GLU A 60 -3.29 -10.16 6.27
CA GLU A 60 -4.26 -11.25 6.19
C GLU A 60 -5.65 -10.83 6.70
N ASN A 61 -5.70 -9.86 7.60
CA ASN A 61 -6.92 -9.35 8.24
C ASN A 61 -7.47 -8.10 7.54
N ALA A 62 -6.77 -7.56 6.53
CA ALA A 62 -7.24 -6.41 5.78
C ALA A 62 -8.37 -6.81 4.82
N ILE A 63 -9.45 -6.02 4.84
CA ILE A 63 -10.60 -6.19 3.94
C ILE A 63 -10.18 -5.75 2.54
N ILE A 64 -10.56 -6.53 1.53
CA ILE A 64 -10.39 -6.16 0.12
C ILE A 64 -11.73 -5.70 -0.41
N ASP A 65 -11.83 -4.44 -0.80
CA ASP A 65 -12.95 -3.98 -1.64
C ASP A 65 -12.54 -3.99 -3.11
N TRP A 66 -12.94 -5.05 -3.81
CA TRP A 66 -12.63 -5.27 -5.22
C TRP A 66 -13.21 -4.21 -6.16
N PHE A 67 -14.23 -3.45 -5.75
CA PHE A 67 -14.89 -2.47 -6.61
C PHE A 67 -14.18 -1.13 -6.68
N THR A 68 -13.24 -0.85 -5.76
CA THR A 68 -12.46 0.40 -5.73
C THR A 68 -11.04 0.22 -6.28
N GLY A 69 -10.79 -0.85 -7.04
CA GLY A 69 -9.49 -1.10 -7.70
C GLY A 69 -8.45 -1.76 -6.80
N ASP A 70 -8.88 -2.42 -5.73
CA ASP A 70 -7.99 -3.09 -4.79
C ASP A 70 -7.70 -4.53 -5.16
N GLY A 71 -6.72 -5.10 -4.47
CA GLY A 71 -6.39 -6.49 -4.55
C GLY A 71 -5.41 -6.90 -3.47
N ASN A 72 -4.89 -8.11 -3.64
CA ASN A 72 -4.03 -8.71 -2.62
C ASN A 72 -2.84 -7.81 -2.26
N THR A 73 -2.30 -7.08 -3.23
CA THR A 73 -1.10 -6.24 -3.12
C THR A 73 -1.32 -4.94 -2.35
N ASN A 74 -2.50 -4.33 -2.43
CA ASN A 74 -2.78 -2.98 -1.92
C ASN A 74 -3.83 -2.93 -0.80
N ARG A 75 -4.39 -4.07 -0.39
CA ARG A 75 -5.44 -4.18 0.65
C ARG A 75 -5.20 -3.42 1.96
N LEU A 76 -3.95 -3.27 2.39
CA LEU A 76 -3.63 -2.49 3.60
C LEU A 76 -3.79 -1.00 3.34
N ALA A 77 -3.28 -0.53 2.20
CA ALA A 77 -3.28 0.87 1.82
C ALA A 77 -4.66 1.35 1.33
N GLN A 78 -5.54 0.44 0.91
CA GLN A 78 -6.86 0.78 0.37
C GLN A 78 -7.67 1.66 1.31
N THR A 79 -7.80 1.24 2.57
CA THR A 79 -8.68 1.94 3.52
C THR A 79 -8.22 3.39 3.74
N VAL A 80 -6.92 3.61 3.88
CA VAL A 80 -6.37 4.97 4.03
C VAL A 80 -6.44 5.75 2.72
N ALA A 81 -6.16 5.14 1.57
CA ALA A 81 -6.26 5.79 0.27
C ALA A 81 -7.69 6.26 -0.03
N ASN A 82 -8.70 5.43 0.24
CA ASN A 82 -10.11 5.78 0.06
C ASN A 82 -10.53 6.93 0.97
N CYS A 83 -10.08 6.94 2.22
CA CYS A 83 -10.36 8.06 3.13
C CYS A 83 -9.72 9.36 2.64
N ILE A 84 -8.46 9.31 2.18
CA ILE A 84 -7.77 10.47 1.63
C ILE A 84 -8.51 11.02 0.41
N LEU A 85 -8.86 10.16 -0.54
CA LEU A 85 -9.59 10.56 -1.75
C LEU A 85 -10.96 11.18 -1.41
N GLY A 86 -11.69 10.63 -0.44
CA GLY A 86 -12.97 11.18 0.02
C GLY A 86 -12.88 12.54 0.71
N ASN A 87 -11.71 12.90 1.26
CA ASN A 87 -11.45 14.20 1.91
C ASN A 87 -10.61 15.15 1.05
N THR A 88 -10.27 14.75 -0.18
CA THR A 88 -9.48 15.55 -1.13
C THR A 88 -10.40 16.32 -2.08
N SER A 89 -9.91 17.43 -2.65
CA SER A 89 -10.65 18.17 -3.67
C SER A 89 -10.63 17.49 -5.04
N GLU A 90 -11.71 17.64 -5.80
CA GLU A 90 -11.79 17.15 -7.18
C GLU A 90 -10.68 17.72 -8.08
N PHE A 91 -10.26 18.96 -7.83
CA PHE A 91 -9.15 19.58 -8.54
C PHE A 91 -7.85 18.78 -8.38
N ILE A 92 -7.47 18.40 -7.15
CA ILE A 92 -6.25 17.63 -6.89
C ILE A 92 -6.37 16.24 -7.49
N MET A 93 -7.52 15.57 -7.32
CA MET A 93 -7.76 14.24 -7.89
C MET A 93 -7.64 14.25 -9.42
N SER A 94 -8.22 15.25 -10.08
CA SER A 94 -8.16 15.42 -11.54
C SER A 94 -6.74 15.68 -12.03
N ASN A 95 -5.95 16.52 -11.33
CA ASN A 95 -4.54 16.75 -11.66
C ASN A 95 -3.72 15.46 -11.57
N MET A 96 -3.90 14.68 -10.51
CA MET A 96 -3.19 13.42 -10.33
C MET A 96 -3.61 12.35 -11.35
N ALA A 97 -4.90 12.27 -11.67
CA ALA A 97 -5.40 11.36 -12.71
C ALA A 97 -4.83 11.70 -14.08
N ALA A 98 -4.69 12.98 -14.41
CA ALA A 98 -4.05 13.44 -15.65
C ALA A 98 -2.55 13.09 -15.68
N ALA A 99 -1.87 13.13 -14.54
CA ALA A 99 -0.46 12.75 -14.41
C ALA A 99 -0.22 11.22 -14.53
N ALA A 100 -1.25 10.38 -14.43
CA ALA A 100 -1.15 8.94 -14.64
C ALA A 100 -1.20 8.54 -16.12
N VAL A 101 -1.55 9.46 -17.02
CA VAL A 101 -1.57 9.27 -18.47
C VAL A 101 -0.34 9.98 -19.05
N VAL A 102 0.82 9.33 -18.96
CA VAL A 102 2.06 9.74 -19.65
C VAL A 102 2.47 8.65 -20.62
#